data_AF-A0A9D1B281-F1
#
_entry.id   AF-A0A9D1B281-F1
#
_cell.length_a   1.000
_cell.length_b   1.000
_cell.length_c   1.000
_cell.angle_alpha   90.00
_cell.angle_beta   90.00
_cell.angle_gamma   90.00
#
_symmetry.space_group_name_H-M   'P 1'
#
loop_
_entity.id
_entity.type
_entity.pdbx_description
1 polymer ?
#
loop_
_entity_poly.entity_id
_entity_poly.type
_entity_poly.pdbx_seq_one_letter_code
_entity_poly.pdbx_strand_id
1 'polypeptide(L)' 'AVTIEDRDQAIAWWNQLLQRGAYVNLVMPPASPTIHSLLRCSVSAAHTPEQIDRILDAFAALARTGD' A
#
# COMPACT_ATOMS: atom_id res chain seq x y z
N ALA A 1 -4.17 3.94 -6.57
CA ALA A 1 -2.86 3.43 -6.12
C ALA A 1 -2.14 4.56 -5.42
N VAL A 2 -1.26 4.25 -4.46
CA VAL A 2 -0.39 5.25 -3.82
C VAL A 2 0.94 5.27 -4.57
N THR A 3 1.35 6.43 -5.07
CA THR A 3 2.65 6.63 -5.75
C THR A 3 3.70 7.05 -4.74
N ILE A 4 4.87 6.42 -4.79
CA ILE A 4 5.96 6.61 -3.83
C ILE A 4 7.25 6.78 -4.63
N GLU A 5 7.94 7.89 -4.41
CA GLU A 5 9.16 8.22 -5.14
C GLU A 5 10.34 7.36 -4.70
N ASP A 6 10.56 7.27 -3.38
CA ASP A 6 11.63 6.48 -2.80
C ASP A 6 11.27 4.99 -2.75
N ARG A 7 12.17 4.16 -3.27
CA ARG A 7 11.96 2.71 -3.38
C ARG A 7 11.94 2.05 -2.00
N ASP A 8 12.87 2.43 -1.13
CA ASP A 8 13.04 1.79 0.16
C ASP A 8 11.85 2.14 1.07
N GLN A 9 11.32 3.36 0.95
CA GLN A 9 10.06 3.78 1.57
C GLN A 9 8.88 2.95 1.08
N ALA A 10 8.79 2.66 -0.22
CA ALA A 10 7.72 1.84 -0.78
C ALA A 10 7.76 0.40 -0.23
N ILE A 11 8.95 -0.19 -0.13
CA ILE A 11 9.15 -1.51 0.47
C ILE A 11 8.81 -1.49 1.97
N ALA A 12 9.24 -0.45 2.69
CA ALA A 12 8.95 -0.30 4.12
C ALA A 12 7.45 -0.20 4.38
N TRP A 13 6.72 0.64 3.63
CA TRP A 13 5.26 0.75 3.76
C TRP A 13 4.54 -0.52 3.35
N TRP A 14 4.99 -1.19 2.28
CA TRP A 14 4.41 -2.48 1.88
C TRP A 14 4.53 -3.53 2.99
N ASN A 15 5.71 -3.65 3.62
CA ASN A 15 5.92 -4.54 4.75
C ASN A 15 5.03 -4.17 5.96
N GLN A 16 4.89 -2.88 6.26
CA GLN A 16 4.02 -2.42 7.36
C GLN A 16 2.54 -2.73 7.10
N LEU A 17 2.06 -2.56 5.87
CA LEU A 17 0.69 -2.94 5.48
C LEU A 17 0.49 -4.45 5.63
N LEU A 18 1.45 -5.24 5.16
CA LEU A 18 1.40 -6.71 5.26
C LEU A 18 1.35 -7.18 6.72
N GLN A 19 2.17 -6.59 7.61
CA GLN A 19 2.15 -6.86 9.05
C GLN A 19 0.82 -6.49 9.71
N ARG A 20 0.11 -5.50 9.16
CA ARG A 20 -1.24 -5.09 9.60
C ARG A 20 -2.36 -5.91 8.95
N GLY A 21 -2.02 -6.93 8.17
CA GLY A 21 -2.98 -7.83 7.51
C GLY A 21 -3.55 -7.30 6.20
N ALA A 22 -2.99 -6.22 5.64
CA ALA A 22 -3.40 -5.65 4.35
C ALA A 22 -2.36 -5.96 3.28
N TYR A 23 -2.58 -7.01 2.49
CA TYR A 23 -1.78 -7.26 1.29
C TYR A 23 -2.21 -6.33 0.15
N VAL A 24 -1.26 -5.64 -0.45
CA VAL A 24 -1.42 -4.87 -1.68
C VAL A 24 -0.30 -5.21 -2.65
N ASN A 25 -0.50 -4.96 -3.94
CA ASN A 25 0.55 -5.19 -4.92
C ASN A 25 1.57 -4.05 -4.86
N LEU A 26 2.82 -4.36 -4.53
CA LEU A 26 3.95 -3.47 -4.73
C LEU A 26 4.41 -3.58 -6.19
N VAL A 27 4.36 -2.47 -6.92
CA VAL A 27 4.80 -2.37 -8.32
C VAL A 27 6.00 -1.44 -8.37
N MET A 28 7.11 -1.91 -8.92
CA MET A 28 8.37 -1.15 -9.04
C MET A 28 8.83 -1.09 -10.50
N PRO A 29 9.64 -0.09 -10.90
CA PRO A 29 10.28 -0.09 -12.22
C PRO A 29 11.05 -1.39 -12.49
N PRO A 30 11.01 -1.94 -13.72
CA PRO A 30 10.37 -1.42 -14.93
C PRO A 30 8.88 -1.78 -15.09
N ALA A 31 8.29 -2.50 -14.12
CA ALA A 31 6.87 -2.89 -14.18
C ALA A 31 5.91 -1.73 -13.86
N SER A 32 6.41 -0.67 -13.20
CA SER A 32 5.70 0.61 -13.06
C SER A 32 5.78 1.40 -14.37
N PRO A 33 4.70 2.08 -14.81
CA PRO A 33 4.73 2.93 -16.00
C PRO A 33 5.54 4.23 -15.81
N THR A 34 5.97 4.52 -14.58
CA THR A 34 6.82 5.68 -14.23
C THR A 34 8.10 5.22 -13.53
N ILE A 35 8.99 6.17 -13.22
CA ILE A 35 10.19 5.90 -12.40
C ILE A 35 9.85 5.65 -10.91
N HIS A 36 8.59 5.84 -10.50
CA HIS A 36 8.15 5.72 -9.12
C HIS A 36 7.55 4.35 -8.84
N SER A 37 7.56 3.96 -7.55
CA SER A 37 6.92 2.73 -7.08
C SER A 37 5.44 2.98 -6.75
N LEU A 38 4.61 1.93 -6.84
CA LEU A 38 3.17 2.01 -6.55
C LEU A 38 2.75 0.94 -5.53
N LEU A 39 1.90 1.32 -4.58
CA LEU A 39 1.09 0.39 -3.79
C LEU A 39 -0.33 0.36 -4.39
N ARG A 40 -0.69 -0.77 -5.01
CA ARG A 40 -1.96 -0.94 -5.72
C ARG A 40 -2.89 -1.90 -5.00
N CYS A 41 -3.99 -1.37 -4.46
CA CYS A 41 -5.10 -2.16 -3.94
C CYS A 41 -5.88 -2.82 -5.08
N SER A 42 -6.30 -4.06 -4.86
CA SER A 42 -7.17 -4.82 -5.76
C SER A 42 -8.49 -5.11 -5.05
N VAL A 43 -9.39 -4.12 -5.06
CA VAL A 43 -10.70 -4.22 -4.42
C VAL A 43 -11.67 -4.98 -5.33
N SER A 44 -12.55 -5.77 -4.74
CA SER A 44 -13.58 -6.54 -5.43
C SER A 44 -14.89 -6.50 -4.64
N ALA A 45 -15.99 -6.85 -5.30
CA ALA A 45 -17.31 -6.97 -4.65
C ALA A 45 -17.36 -8.01 -3.52
N ALA A 46 -16.36 -8.89 -3.41
CA ALA A 46 -16.25 -9.86 -2.33
C ALA A 46 -15.74 -9.25 -1.01
N HIS A 47 -15.20 -8.03 -1.04
CA HIS A 47 -14.80 -7.34 0.18
C HIS A 47 -16.01 -6.82 0.95
N THR A 48 -16.06 -7.08 2.25
CA THR A 48 -17.06 -6.48 3.13
C THR A 48 -16.66 -5.04 3.49
N PRO A 49 -17.61 -4.18 3.89
CA PRO A 49 -17.29 -2.84 4.40
C PRO A 49 -16.23 -2.85 5.51
N GLU A 50 -16.32 -3.80 6.45
CA GLU A 50 -15.37 -3.93 7.56
C GLU A 50 -13.95 -4.37 7.11
N GLN A 51 -13.84 -5.06 5.98
CA GLN A 51 -12.54 -5.35 5.36
C GLN A 51 -11.96 -4.11 4.70
N ILE A 52 -12.80 -3.28 4.06
CA ILE A 52 -12.38 -1.99 3.51
C ILE A 52 -11.89 -1.06 4.63
N ASP A 53 -12.64 -0.95 5.72
CA ASP A 53 -12.25 -0.12 6.86
C ASP A 53 -10.90 -0.54 7.45
N ARG A 54 -10.65 -1.85 7.60
CA ARG A 54 -9.35 -2.37 8.03
C ARG A 54 -8.20 -2.01 7.08
N ILE A 55 -8.44 -2.01 5.77
CA ILE A 55 -7.44 -1.57 4.79
C ILE A 55 -7.17 -0.07 4.98
N LEU A 56 -8.22 0.75 5.11
CA LEU A 56 -8.09 2.19 5.34
C LEU A 56 -7.30 2.49 6.62
N ASP A 57 -7.60 1.81 7.72
CA ASP A 57 -6.88 1.93 9.00
C ASP A 57 -5.40 1.57 8.87
N ALA A 58 -5.08 0.52 8.11
CA ALA A 58 -3.70 0.12 7.85
C ALA A 58 -2.93 1.20 7.09
N PHE A 59 -3.55 1.83 6.08
CA PHE A 59 -2.95 2.95 5.35
C PHE A 59 -2.82 4.22 6.21
N ALA A 60 -3.83 4.55 7.02
CA ALA A 60 -3.79 5.70 7.93
C ALA A 60 -2.67 5.58 8.97
N ALA A 61 -2.28 4.34 9.32
CA ALA A 61 -1.17 4.09 10.22
C ALA A 61 0.22 4.33 9.62
N LEU A 62 0.37 4.31 8.28
CA LEU A 62 1.65 4.60 7.62
C LEU A 62 2.07 6.07 7.81
N ALA A 63 1.10 6.99 7.73
CA ALA A 63 1.34 8.44 7.83
C ALA A 63 1.84 8.89 9.21
N ARG A 64 1.64 8.09 10.26
CA ARG A 64 2.06 8.41 11.63
C ARG A 64 3.52 8.06 11.94
N THR A 65 4.27 7.55 10.97
CA THR A 65 5.65 7.07 11.17
C THR A 65 6.70 8.03 10.60
N GLY A 66 6.33 9.29 10.34
CA GLY A 66 7.20 10.29 9.72
C GLY A 66 6.92 11.73 10.13
N ASP A 67 6.88 11.97 11.45
CA ASP A 67 7.18 13.29 12.03
C ASP A 67 8.63 13.28 12.56
#